data_AF-A0A7Y4B607-F1
#
_entry.id   AF-A0A7Y4B607-F1
#
_cell.length_a   1.000
_cell.length_b   1.000
_cell.length_c   1.000
_cell.angle_alpha   90.00
_cell.angle_beta   90.00
_cell.angle_gamma   90.00
#
_symmetry.space_group_name_H-M   'P 1'
#
loop_
_entity.id
_entity.type
_entity.pdbx_description
1 polymer ?
#
loop_
_entity_poly.entity_id
_entity_poly.type
_entity_poly.pdbx_seq_one_letter_code
_entity_poly.pdbx_strand_id
1 'polypeptide(L)' 'MNKNDIAEGMNGSLDGYIDLVIDSIEFSVDRKLTDSERKKVYETVTIAIDKATLELQKS' A
#
# COMPACT_ATOMS: atom_id res chain seq x y z
N MET A 1 -10.93 11.44 -18.82
CA MET A 1 -10.63 10.73 -17.56
C MET A 1 -11.83 10.93 -16.65
N ASN A 2 -12.65 9.90 -16.49
CA ASN A 2 -13.79 9.93 -15.57
C ASN A 2 -13.30 9.67 -14.13
N LYS A 3 -14.18 9.82 -13.12
CA LYS A 3 -13.80 9.61 -11.71
C LYS A 3 -13.33 8.18 -11.41
N ASN A 4 -13.84 7.19 -12.15
CA ASN A 4 -13.45 5.79 -11.97
C ASN A 4 -12.02 5.55 -12.48
N ASP A 5 -11.64 6.17 -13.61
CA ASP A 5 -10.27 6.08 -14.14
C ASP A 5 -9.24 6.65 -13.13
N ILE A 6 -9.60 7.72 -12.41
CA ILE A 6 -8.75 8.32 -11.36
C ILE A 6 -8.63 7.38 -10.16
N ALA A 7 -9.76 6.85 -9.67
CA ALA A 7 -9.77 5.93 -8.55
C ALA A 7 -9.01 4.63 -8.87
N GLU A 8 -9.14 4.12 -10.08
CA GLU A 8 -8.41 2.95 -10.58
C GLU A 8 -6.89 3.22 -10.63
N GLY A 9 -6.48 4.37 -11.17
CA GLY A 9 -5.07 4.77 -11.19
C GLY A 9 -4.48 4.93 -9.78
N MET A 10 -5.25 5.47 -8.84
CA MET A 10 -4.84 5.59 -7.44
C MET A 10 -4.70 4.23 -6.76
N ASN A 11 -5.67 3.33 -6.94
CA ASN A 11 -5.63 1.99 -6.37
C ASN A 11 -4.45 1.17 -6.95
N GLY A 12 -4.24 1.23 -8.27
CA GLY A 12 -3.09 0.56 -8.90
C GLY A 12 -1.74 1.10 -8.42
N SER A 13 -1.67 2.41 -8.14
CA SER A 13 -0.46 3.02 -7.55
C SER A 13 -0.22 2.56 -6.11
N LEU A 14 -1.29 2.39 -5.32
CA LEU A 14 -1.22 1.86 -3.96
C LEU A 14 -0.73 0.41 -3.97
N ASP A 15 -1.33 -0.45 -4.80
CA ASP A 15 -0.94 -1.86 -4.91
C ASP A 15 0.53 -1.99 -5.33
N GLY A 16 0.98 -1.21 -6.32
CA GLY A 16 2.38 -1.18 -6.74
C GLY A 16 3.34 -0.70 -5.65
N TYR A 17 2.94 0.27 -4.82
CA TYR A 17 3.74 0.68 -3.66
C TYR A 17 3.82 -0.43 -2.59
N ILE A 18 2.71 -1.13 -2.33
CA ILE A 18 2.69 -2.25 -1.38
C ILE A 18 3.63 -3.37 -1.82
N ASP A 19 3.66 -3.70 -3.12
CA ASP A 19 4.59 -4.68 -3.67
C ASP A 19 6.06 -4.29 -3.41
N LEU A 20 6.42 -3.02 -3.62
CA LEU A 20 7.77 -2.53 -3.32
C LEU A 20 8.12 -2.62 -1.83
N VAL A 21 7.16 -2.35 -0.94
CA VAL A 21 7.35 -2.50 0.52
C VAL A 21 7.57 -3.98 0.86
N ILE A 22 6.78 -4.89 0.29
CA ILE A 22 6.95 -6.33 0.48
C ILE A 22 8.34 -6.77 0.02
N ASP A 23 8.77 -6.37 -1.18
CA ASP A 23 10.09 -6.72 -1.71
C ASP A 23 11.22 -6.23 -0.80
N SER A 24 11.12 -5.00 -0.28
CA SER A 24 12.11 -4.46 0.66
C SER A 24 12.16 -5.24 1.98
N ILE A 25 11.00 -5.69 2.49
CA ILE A 25 10.93 -6.49 3.72
C ILE A 25 11.55 -7.86 3.46
N GLU A 26 11.14 -8.54 2.38
CA GLU A 26 11.63 -9.87 1.99
C GLU A 26 13.15 -9.87 1.79
N PHE A 27 13.69 -8.82 1.17
CA PHE A 27 15.14 -8.61 1.06
C PHE A 27 15.81 -8.50 2.44
N SER A 28 15.20 -7.75 3.37
CA SER A 28 15.76 -7.51 4.71
C SER A 28 15.72 -8.74 5.61
N VAL A 29 14.67 -9.57 5.49
CA VAL A 29 14.52 -10.80 6.29
C VAL A 29 15.12 -12.04 5.64
N ASP A 30 15.69 -11.90 4.44
CA ASP A 30 16.27 -12.96 3.61
C ASP A 30 15.33 -14.17 3.41
N ARG A 31 14.04 -13.89 3.25
CA ARG A 31 13.02 -14.89 2.93
C ARG A 31 11.78 -14.25 2.35
N LYS A 32 10.95 -15.07 1.69
CA LYS A 32 9.60 -14.68 1.30
C LYS A 32 8.69 -14.53 2.52
N LEU A 33 7.81 -13.54 2.47
CA LEU A 33 6.71 -13.38 3.41
C LEU A 33 5.65 -14.43 3.11
N THR A 34 5.04 -14.97 4.17
CA THR A 34 3.84 -15.80 4.04
C THR A 34 2.65 -14.95 3.60
N ASP A 35 1.60 -15.58 3.07
CA ASP A 35 0.38 -14.88 2.66
C ASP A 35 -0.23 -14.06 3.79
N SER A 36 -0.17 -14.56 5.03
CA SER A 36 -0.65 -13.84 6.20
C SER A 36 0.20 -12.61 6.51
N GLU A 37 1.52 -12.68 6.33
CA GLU A 37 2.42 -11.54 6.51
C GLU A 37 2.23 -10.50 5.41
N ARG A 38 2.11 -10.93 4.15
CA ARG A 38 1.80 -10.05 3.01
C ARG A 38 0.48 -9.31 3.20
N LYS A 39 -0.56 -10.02 3.64
CA LYS A 39 -1.86 -9.41 3.99
C LYS A 39 -1.72 -8.35 5.09
N LYS A 40 -0.92 -8.64 6.11
CA LYS A 40 -0.66 -7.67 7.20
C LYS A 40 0.09 -6.43 6.70
N VAL A 41 1.05 -6.58 5.78
CA VAL A 41 1.73 -5.45 5.13
C VAL A 41 0.72 -4.61 4.36
N TYR A 42 -0.13 -5.24 3.55
CA TYR A 42 -1.20 -4.58 2.80
C TYR A 42 -2.09 -3.73 3.71
N GLU A 43 -2.67 -4.33 4.74
CA GLU A 43 -3.54 -3.64 5.71
C GLU A 43 -2.82 -2.47 6.40
N THR A 44 -1.56 -2.66 6.79
CA THR A 44 -0.78 -1.63 7.49
C THR A 44 -0.49 -0.43 6.59
N VAL A 45 -0.09 -0.68 5.34
CA VAL A 45 0.22 0.39 4.38
C VAL A 45 -1.03 1.16 4.00
N THR A 46 -2.15 0.48 3.71
CA THR A 46 -3.42 1.13 3.41
C THR A 46 -3.88 2.03 4.55
N ILE A 47 -3.84 1.55 5.80
CA ILE A 47 -4.19 2.35 6.97
C ILE A 47 -3.27 3.57 7.13
N ALA A 48 -1.97 3.43 6.87
CA ALA A 48 -1.03 4.55 6.98
C ALA A 48 -1.32 5.64 5.94
N ILE A 49 -1.62 5.24 4.70
CA ILE A 49 -1.96 6.17 3.62
C ILE A 49 -3.30 6.85 3.86
N ASP A 50 -4.30 6.11 4.33
CA ASP A 50 -5.60 6.68 4.71
C ASP A 50 -5.45 7.72 5.81
N LYS A 51 -4.65 7.44 6.84
CA LYS A 51 -4.36 8.39 7.93
C LYS A 51 -3.67 9.65 7.41
N ALA A 52 -2.63 9.50 6.59
CA ALA A 52 -1.91 10.64 6.01
C ALA A 52 -2.84 11.49 5.14
N THR A 53 -3.72 10.86 4.35
CA THR A 53 -4.70 11.55 3.51
C THR A 53 -5.73 12.31 4.33
N LEU A 54 -6.22 11.71 5.43
CA LEU A 54 -7.16 12.37 6.34
C LEU A 54 -6.52 13.55 7.09
N GLU A 55 -5.24 13.48 7.44
CA GLU A 55 -4.50 14.58 8.07
C GLU A 55 -4.34 15.76 7.11
N LEU A 56 -4.02 15.50 5.83
CA LEU A 56 -3.94 16.52 4.78
C LEU A 56 -5.28 17.21 4.49
N GLN A 57 -6.42 16.57 4.77
CA GLN A 57 -7.73 17.19 4.64
C GLN A 57 -8.10 18.09 5.82
N LYS A 58 -7.40 17.94 6.95
CA LYS A 58 -7.62 18.75 8.17
C LYS A 58 -6.69 19.95 8.27
N SER A 59 -5.64 20.01 7.44
CA SER A 59 -4.70 21.14 7.30
C SER A 59 -5.20 22.18 6.32
#